data_AF-A0A143B5M5-F1
#
_entry.id   AF-A0A143B5M5-F1
#
_cell.length_a   1.000
_cell.length_b   1.000
_cell.length_c   1.000
_cell.angle_alpha   90.00
_cell.angle_beta   90.00
_cell.angle_gamma   90.00
#
_symmetry.space_group_name_H-M   'P 1'
#
loop_
_entity.id
_entity.type
_entity.pdbx_description
1 polymer ?
#
loop_
_entity_poly.entity_id
_entity_poly.type
_entity_poly.pdbx_seq_one_letter_code
_entity_poly.pdbx_strand_id
1 'polypeptide(L)'
;MYVNAQTARLALWQRREDAQLQERLRNDLGPLPDFLRAGPRAVLARQLATPNFEFHIFAARVRSVGLKIVCPDYGEDKFCSGNPDKLSLAKQTFYLGEGKNGGYRTRSHWLIDVERYDGKPLRVVQTRWGEGLIHFHHRLLQQHFPGVEVLDNSRWLARMGGQPARFWPKLLSLFICDGILFENFHTEGQESEFTRRIIRPAFQEVTARYGLQPLIVPLLPIARERDPYWSWYPSLLEQEVLRALPAPSPVAEDCTFVPLPLTTWGEHHA
;
A
#
# COMPACT_ATOMS: atom_id res chain seq x y z
N MET A 1 8.03 1.38 17.18
CA MET A 1 8.23 1.55 15.73
C MET A 1 7.63 2.85 15.23
N TYR A 2 6.49 3.29 15.77
CA TYR A 2 5.79 4.45 15.27
C TYR A 2 6.16 5.76 15.95
N VAL A 3 6.04 6.85 15.19
CA VAL A 3 6.04 8.23 15.65
C VAL A 3 4.76 8.92 15.15
N ASN A 4 4.29 9.95 15.84
CA ASN A 4 3.19 10.77 15.32
C ASN A 4 3.68 11.65 14.15
N ALA A 5 2.75 12.09 13.30
CA ALA A 5 3.06 12.82 12.08
C ALA A 5 3.84 14.13 12.31
N GLN A 6 3.51 14.88 13.37
CA GLN A 6 4.17 16.16 13.64
C GLN A 6 5.59 15.98 14.16
N THR A 7 5.80 15.00 15.05
CA THR A 7 7.15 14.60 15.50
C THR A 7 7.97 14.10 14.34
N ALA A 8 7.38 13.30 13.44
CA ALA A 8 8.06 12.83 12.23
C ALA A 8 8.50 14.00 11.34
N ARG A 9 7.63 14.99 11.12
CA ARG A 9 7.94 16.21 10.35
C ARG A 9 9.13 16.97 10.94
N LEU A 10 9.10 17.27 12.23
CA LEU A 10 10.16 18.02 12.90
C LEU A 10 11.50 17.26 12.86
N ALA A 11 11.46 15.96 13.18
CA ALA A 11 12.64 15.10 13.15
C ALA A 11 13.22 14.98 11.74
N LEU A 12 12.39 14.91 10.70
CA LEU A 12 12.85 14.87 9.31
C LEU A 12 13.72 16.08 8.98
N TRP A 13 13.22 17.29 9.26
CA TRP A 13 13.94 18.51 8.93
C TRP A 13 15.22 18.67 9.75
N GLN A 14 15.15 18.40 11.07
CA GLN A 14 16.33 18.43 11.93
C GLN A 14 17.43 17.45 11.45
N ARG A 15 17.05 16.20 11.14
CA ARG A 15 18.03 15.19 10.69
C ARG A 15 18.59 15.49 9.30
N ARG A 16 17.87 16.26 8.48
CA ARG A 16 18.39 16.73 7.18
C ARG A 16 19.42 17.84 7.33
N GLU A 17 19.50 18.52 8.46
CA GLU A 17 20.56 19.50 8.71
C GLU A 17 21.88 18.83 9.17
N ASP A 18 21.82 17.55 9.56
CA ASP A 18 22.99 16.77 9.97
C ASP A 18 23.73 16.19 8.75
N ALA A 19 24.77 16.89 8.30
CA ALA A 19 25.59 16.48 7.17
C ALA A 19 26.30 15.13 7.37
N GLN A 20 26.76 14.83 8.60
CA GLN A 20 27.46 13.58 8.90
C GLN A 20 26.50 12.39 8.80
N LEU A 21 25.28 12.55 9.31
CA LEU A 21 24.23 11.54 9.18
C LEU A 21 23.87 11.30 7.71
N GLN A 22 23.71 12.36 6.92
CA GLN A 22 23.43 12.23 5.50
C GLN A 22 24.54 11.49 4.75
N GLU A 23 25.80 11.88 4.96
CA GLU A 23 26.95 11.24 4.32
C GLU A 23 27.00 9.74 4.65
N ARG A 24 26.86 9.38 5.93
CA ARG A 24 26.82 7.98 6.36
C ARG A 24 25.70 7.19 5.69
N LEU A 25 24.49 7.76 5.59
CA LEU A 25 23.37 7.12 4.89
C LEU A 25 23.66 6.92 3.39
N ARG A 26 24.29 7.90 2.72
CA ARG A 26 24.63 7.80 1.30
C ARG A 26 25.71 6.75 1.04
N ASN A 27 26.70 6.66 1.91
CA ASN A 27 27.73 5.62 1.82
C ASN A 27 27.13 4.22 1.98
N ASP A 28 26.16 4.06 2.89
CA ASP A 28 25.52 2.76 3.16
C ASP A 28 24.47 2.34 2.13
N LEU A 29 23.73 3.29 1.55
CA LEU A 29 22.61 3.03 0.63
C LEU A 29 22.99 3.17 -0.85
N GLY A 30 24.06 3.92 -1.14
CA GLY A 30 24.37 4.36 -2.48
C GLY A 30 23.31 5.34 -3.02
N PRO A 31 23.05 5.34 -4.34
CA PRO A 31 22.10 6.27 -4.95
C PRO A 31 20.66 6.05 -4.45
N LEU A 32 20.02 7.14 -4.05
CA LEU A 32 18.61 7.16 -3.68
C LEU A 32 17.70 6.61 -4.79
N PRO A 33 16.57 5.96 -4.42
CA PRO A 33 15.53 5.66 -5.39
C PRO A 33 14.97 6.95 -5.99
N ASP A 34 14.50 6.87 -7.23
CA ASP A 34 14.09 8.04 -8.03
C ASP A 34 13.06 8.90 -7.27
N PHE A 35 12.15 8.27 -6.54
CA PHE A 35 11.08 8.94 -5.79
C PHE A 35 11.56 9.83 -4.62
N LEU A 36 12.82 9.71 -4.15
CA LEU A 36 13.37 10.55 -3.08
C LEU A 36 14.47 11.51 -3.56
N ARG A 37 14.84 11.46 -4.85
CA ARG A 37 15.93 12.31 -5.37
C ARG A 37 15.59 13.79 -5.35
N ALA A 38 14.33 14.13 -5.62
CA ALA A 38 13.85 15.50 -5.67
C ALA A 38 13.49 16.09 -4.29
N GLY A 39 13.96 15.47 -3.20
CA GLY A 39 13.76 15.93 -1.83
C GLY A 39 12.77 15.08 -1.03
N PRO A 40 12.47 15.46 0.22
CA PRO A 40 11.68 14.65 1.12
C PRO A 40 10.26 14.42 0.62
N ARG A 41 9.72 13.23 0.90
CA ARG A 41 8.38 12.81 0.51
C ARG A 41 7.62 12.13 1.66
N ALA A 42 6.30 12.23 1.61
CA ALA A 42 5.44 11.31 2.33
C ALA A 42 5.17 10.09 1.44
N VAL A 43 5.49 8.91 1.95
CA VAL A 43 5.54 7.68 1.17
C VAL A 43 4.46 6.72 1.65
N LEU A 44 3.64 6.25 0.71
CA LEU A 44 2.77 5.08 0.88
C LEU A 44 3.26 3.99 -0.07
N ALA A 45 3.99 3.02 0.48
CA ALA A 45 4.55 1.91 -0.29
C ALA A 45 3.53 0.77 -0.35
N ARG A 46 2.98 0.53 -1.55
CA ARG A 46 2.05 -0.58 -1.81
C ARG A 46 2.57 -1.35 -3.02
N GLN A 47 2.05 -2.55 -3.25
CA GLN A 47 2.39 -3.29 -4.46
C GLN A 47 1.90 -2.55 -5.71
N LEU A 48 0.74 -1.91 -5.60
CA LEU A 48 0.14 -1.05 -6.62
C LEU A 48 -0.68 0.07 -5.96
N ALA A 49 -0.35 1.32 -6.26
CA ALA A 49 -1.08 2.49 -5.81
C ALA A 49 -2.48 2.58 -6.43
N THR A 50 -3.50 2.90 -5.61
CA THR A 50 -4.91 2.94 -6.03
C THR A 50 -5.73 3.90 -5.15
N PRO A 51 -6.80 4.55 -5.64
CA PRO A 51 -7.57 5.53 -4.84
C PRO A 51 -8.66 4.88 -3.98
N ASN A 52 -8.33 3.84 -3.22
CA ASN A 52 -9.21 3.25 -2.22
C ASN A 52 -9.33 4.16 -0.96
N PHE A 53 -10.13 3.77 0.03
CA PHE A 53 -10.29 4.57 1.25
C PHE A 53 -9.00 4.69 2.08
N GLU A 54 -8.13 3.69 2.06
CA GLU A 54 -6.79 3.80 2.65
C GLU A 54 -6.04 5.01 2.05
N PHE A 55 -6.01 5.14 0.73
CA PHE A 55 -5.35 6.25 0.06
C PHE A 55 -5.98 7.60 0.42
N HIS A 56 -7.31 7.67 0.56
CA HIS A 56 -7.99 8.89 0.98
C HIS A 56 -7.52 9.34 2.38
N ILE A 57 -7.40 8.40 3.32
CA ILE A 57 -6.88 8.67 4.66
C ILE A 57 -5.41 9.10 4.59
N PHE A 58 -4.59 8.41 3.79
CA PHE A 58 -3.20 8.80 3.57
C PHE A 58 -3.08 10.24 3.06
N ALA A 59 -3.76 10.56 1.96
CA ALA A 59 -3.74 11.89 1.36
C ALA A 59 -4.20 12.98 2.34
N ALA A 60 -5.24 12.71 3.15
CA ALA A 60 -5.69 13.63 4.19
C ALA A 60 -4.62 13.84 5.28
N ARG A 61 -3.95 12.77 5.73
CA ARG A 61 -2.90 12.85 6.77
C ARG A 61 -1.66 13.58 6.29
N VAL A 62 -1.25 13.39 5.04
CA VAL A 62 -0.05 14.06 4.48
C VAL A 62 -0.17 15.58 4.47
N ARG A 63 -1.40 16.13 4.36
CA ARG A 63 -1.62 17.59 4.43
C ARG A 63 -1.06 18.21 5.71
N SER A 64 -1.12 17.50 6.84
CA SER A 64 -0.58 17.97 8.12
C SER A 64 0.95 18.03 8.16
N VAL A 65 1.62 17.24 7.30
CA VAL A 65 3.08 17.14 7.24
C VAL A 65 3.66 18.10 6.19
N GLY A 66 2.88 18.48 5.18
CA GLY A 66 3.28 19.44 4.15
C GLY A 66 4.32 18.88 3.16
N LEU A 67 4.38 17.56 2.99
CA LEU A 67 5.25 16.90 2.01
C LEU A 67 4.46 16.51 0.76
N LYS A 68 5.17 16.41 -0.37
CA LYS A 68 4.60 15.80 -1.58
C LYS A 68 4.40 14.30 -1.38
N ILE A 69 3.30 13.79 -1.93
CA ILE A 69 2.95 12.38 -1.89
C ILE A 69 3.71 11.63 -2.99
N VAL A 70 4.26 10.47 -2.63
CA VAL A 70 4.74 9.50 -3.61
C VAL A 70 4.35 8.07 -3.23
N CYS A 71 4.00 7.30 -4.25
CA CYS A 71 3.66 5.89 -4.14
C CYS A 71 4.63 5.06 -4.97
N PRO A 72 5.66 4.49 -4.33
CA PRO A 72 6.53 3.51 -4.98
C PRO A 72 5.78 2.18 -5.10
N ASP A 73 5.56 1.76 -6.33
CA ASP A 73 4.96 0.47 -6.67
C ASP A 73 6.02 -0.63 -6.78
N TYR A 74 5.57 -1.89 -6.81
CA TYR A 74 6.44 -3.03 -7.07
C TYR A 74 5.87 -3.91 -8.19
N GLY A 75 6.05 -3.49 -9.44
CA GLY A 75 5.49 -4.16 -10.62
C GLY A 75 6.01 -5.59 -10.88
N GLU A 76 7.21 -5.93 -10.38
CA GLU A 76 7.74 -7.30 -10.44
C GLU A 76 7.23 -8.21 -9.32
N ASP A 77 6.47 -7.69 -8.34
CA ASP A 77 5.81 -8.53 -7.35
C ASP A 77 4.75 -9.41 -8.03
N LYS A 78 4.56 -10.61 -7.50
CA LYS A 78 3.59 -11.57 -8.04
C LYS A 78 2.20 -11.22 -7.53
N PHE A 79 1.22 -11.17 -8.42
CA PHE A 79 -0.18 -11.23 -8.02
C PHE A 79 -0.44 -12.58 -7.31
N CYS A 80 -1.11 -12.53 -6.16
CA CYS A 80 -1.46 -13.70 -5.37
C CYS A 80 -2.84 -13.47 -4.75
N SER A 81 -3.80 -14.26 -5.15
CA SER A 81 -5.18 -14.22 -4.68
C SER A 81 -5.33 -14.52 -3.19
N GLY A 82 -4.34 -15.20 -2.58
CA GLY A 82 -4.29 -15.44 -1.14
C GLY A 82 -3.90 -14.21 -0.31
N ASN A 83 -3.40 -13.13 -0.91
CA ASN A 83 -3.15 -11.87 -0.23
C ASN A 83 -4.37 -10.93 -0.41
N PRO A 84 -5.07 -10.54 0.69
CA PRO A 84 -6.28 -9.72 0.60
C PRO A 84 -6.09 -8.38 -0.10
N ASP A 85 -4.96 -7.70 0.11
CA ASP A 85 -4.67 -6.41 -0.50
C ASP A 85 -4.53 -6.55 -2.01
N LYS A 86 -3.78 -7.56 -2.48
CA LYS A 86 -3.66 -7.88 -3.90
C LYS A 86 -5.01 -8.29 -4.50
N LEU A 87 -5.79 -9.10 -3.77
CA LEU A 87 -7.12 -9.50 -4.21
C LEU A 87 -8.04 -8.30 -4.37
N SER A 88 -7.94 -7.28 -3.52
CA SER A 88 -8.74 -6.04 -3.62
C SER A 88 -8.42 -5.21 -4.88
N LEU A 89 -7.22 -5.34 -5.44
CA LEU A 89 -6.85 -4.75 -6.73
C LEU A 89 -7.53 -5.50 -7.89
N ALA A 90 -7.62 -6.82 -7.78
CA ALA A 90 -8.31 -7.67 -8.77
C ALA A 90 -9.84 -7.59 -8.68
N LYS A 91 -10.40 -7.40 -7.48
CA LYS A 91 -11.84 -7.30 -7.19
C LYS A 91 -12.13 -5.99 -6.46
N GLN A 92 -12.44 -4.94 -7.20
CA GLN A 92 -12.78 -3.66 -6.60
C GLN A 92 -14.15 -3.72 -5.94
N THR A 93 -14.20 -3.39 -4.66
CA THR A 93 -15.44 -3.32 -3.88
C THR A 93 -15.77 -1.86 -3.58
N PHE A 94 -16.96 -1.43 -3.95
CA PHE A 94 -17.45 -0.06 -3.83
C PHE A 94 -18.41 0.07 -2.66
N TYR A 95 -18.23 1.11 -1.86
CA TYR A 95 -19.07 1.39 -0.69
C TYR A 95 -20.31 2.21 -1.08
N LEU A 96 -21.50 1.67 -0.83
CA LEU A 96 -22.80 2.24 -1.20
C LEU A 96 -23.58 2.80 0.00
N GLY A 97 -22.92 2.99 1.14
CA GLY A 97 -23.54 3.46 2.39
C GLY A 97 -23.90 2.33 3.35
N GLU A 98 -24.70 2.66 4.37
CA GLU A 98 -25.17 1.70 5.38
C GLU A 98 -26.58 1.19 5.02
N GLY A 99 -26.86 -0.05 5.38
CA GLY A 99 -28.19 -0.64 5.30
C GLY A 99 -29.03 -0.28 6.53
N LYS A 100 -30.33 -0.58 6.46
CA LYS A 100 -31.28 -0.32 7.58
C LYS A 100 -30.89 -0.98 8.90
N ASN A 101 -30.06 -2.04 8.85
CA ASN A 101 -29.60 -2.80 10.00
C ASN A 101 -28.14 -2.48 10.40
N GLY A 102 -27.57 -1.36 9.93
CA GLY A 102 -26.22 -0.91 10.29
C GLY A 102 -25.07 -1.64 9.58
N GLY A 103 -25.34 -2.61 8.70
CA GLY A 103 -24.32 -3.27 7.88
C GLY A 103 -23.95 -2.43 6.65
N TYR A 104 -22.71 -2.56 6.17
CA TYR A 104 -22.28 -1.89 4.95
C TYR A 104 -22.98 -2.46 3.71
N ARG A 105 -23.46 -1.58 2.83
CA ARG A 105 -23.89 -1.93 1.47
C ARG A 105 -22.70 -1.79 0.56
N THR A 106 -22.36 -2.86 -0.14
CA THR A 106 -21.25 -2.86 -1.08
C THR A 106 -21.65 -3.50 -2.41
N ARG A 107 -20.86 -3.22 -3.44
CA ARG A 107 -20.92 -3.92 -4.73
C ARG A 107 -19.50 -4.15 -5.22
N SER A 108 -19.23 -5.32 -5.77
CA SER A 108 -17.89 -5.67 -6.22
C SER A 108 -17.85 -6.02 -7.71
N HIS A 109 -16.75 -5.65 -8.36
CA HIS A 109 -16.49 -5.91 -9.77
C HIS A 109 -15.13 -6.60 -9.92
N TRP A 110 -15.10 -7.72 -10.64
CA TRP A 110 -13.84 -8.37 -11.00
C TRP A 110 -13.20 -7.67 -12.18
N LEU A 111 -12.00 -7.13 -12.00
CA LEU A 111 -11.27 -6.44 -13.04
C LEU A 111 -10.48 -7.40 -13.91
N ILE A 112 -10.03 -8.53 -13.36
CA ILE A 112 -9.14 -9.48 -14.02
C ILE A 112 -9.75 -10.89 -14.05
N ASP A 113 -9.07 -11.79 -14.76
CA ASP A 113 -9.22 -13.24 -14.63
C ASP A 113 -8.17 -13.74 -13.62
N VAL A 114 -8.62 -14.10 -12.41
CA VAL A 114 -7.71 -14.49 -11.31
C VAL A 114 -6.95 -15.76 -11.66
N GLU A 115 -7.64 -16.78 -12.18
CA GLU A 115 -7.04 -18.07 -12.52
C GLU A 115 -5.93 -17.89 -13.56
N ARG A 116 -6.15 -17.00 -14.53
CA ARG A 116 -5.14 -16.68 -15.55
C ARG A 116 -3.91 -15.98 -14.99
N TYR A 117 -4.04 -15.17 -13.95
CA TYR A 117 -2.97 -14.24 -13.51
C TYR A 117 -2.35 -14.57 -12.15
N ASP A 118 -2.90 -15.51 -11.38
CA ASP A 118 -2.33 -15.92 -10.11
C ASP A 118 -0.88 -16.39 -10.25
N GLY A 119 0.00 -15.90 -9.37
CA GLY A 119 1.44 -16.16 -9.39
C GLY A 119 2.24 -15.40 -10.47
N LYS A 120 1.59 -14.63 -11.36
CA LYS A 120 2.27 -13.83 -12.40
C LYS A 120 2.67 -12.44 -11.88
N PRO A 121 3.76 -11.82 -12.40
CA PRO A 121 4.12 -10.45 -12.05
C PRO A 121 2.99 -9.46 -12.32
N LEU A 122 2.77 -8.49 -11.43
CA LEU A 122 1.73 -7.46 -11.56
C LEU A 122 1.81 -6.71 -12.90
N ARG A 123 3.03 -6.45 -13.39
CA ARG A 123 3.26 -5.74 -14.66
C ARG A 123 2.70 -6.44 -15.91
N VAL A 124 2.42 -7.75 -15.85
CA VAL A 124 1.84 -8.49 -16.99
C VAL A 124 0.34 -8.73 -16.84
N VAL A 125 -0.25 -8.33 -15.71
CA VAL A 125 -1.68 -8.54 -15.45
C VAL A 125 -2.49 -7.55 -16.27
N GLN A 126 -3.51 -8.06 -16.96
CA GLN A 126 -4.45 -7.25 -17.74
C GLN A 126 -5.85 -7.38 -17.19
N THR A 127 -6.62 -6.31 -17.33
CA THR A 127 -8.05 -6.29 -17.05
C THR A 127 -8.82 -7.11 -18.09
N ARG A 128 -10.10 -7.40 -17.80
CA ARG A 128 -11.01 -8.14 -18.69
C ARG A 128 -11.27 -7.41 -20.01
N TRP A 129 -11.00 -6.11 -20.07
CA TRP A 129 -11.08 -5.28 -21.29
C TRP A 129 -9.71 -5.01 -21.93
N GLY A 130 -8.63 -5.65 -21.46
CA GLY A 130 -7.32 -5.63 -22.10
C GLY A 130 -6.36 -4.51 -21.68
N GLU A 131 -6.79 -3.58 -20.82
CA GLU A 131 -5.91 -2.56 -20.23
C GLU A 131 -4.95 -3.22 -19.22
N GLY A 132 -3.71 -2.74 -19.10
CA GLY A 132 -2.81 -3.22 -18.03
C GLY A 132 -3.36 -2.84 -16.65
N LEU A 133 -3.36 -3.77 -15.69
CA LEU A 133 -3.92 -3.53 -14.36
C LEU A 133 -3.26 -2.33 -13.67
N ILE A 134 -1.93 -2.25 -13.73
CA ILE A 134 -1.17 -1.10 -13.19
C ILE A 134 -1.63 0.21 -13.84
N HIS A 135 -1.75 0.24 -15.16
CA HIS A 135 -2.18 1.43 -15.90
C HIS A 135 -3.59 1.87 -15.49
N PHE A 136 -4.52 0.92 -15.35
CA PHE A 136 -5.88 1.21 -14.90
C PHE A 136 -5.90 1.90 -13.52
N HIS A 137 -5.21 1.31 -12.53
CA HIS A 137 -5.17 1.87 -11.18
C HIS A 137 -4.46 3.23 -11.12
N HIS A 138 -3.36 3.40 -11.87
CA HIS A 138 -2.67 4.68 -11.95
C HIS A 138 -3.54 5.76 -12.58
N ARG A 139 -4.22 5.45 -13.69
CA ARG A 139 -5.16 6.38 -14.34
C ARG A 139 -6.26 6.80 -13.37
N LEU A 140 -6.89 5.83 -12.68
CA LEU A 140 -7.93 6.10 -11.71
C LEU A 140 -7.43 6.98 -10.56
N LEU A 141 -6.22 6.70 -10.06
CA LEU A 141 -5.56 7.47 -9.01
C LEU A 141 -5.28 8.91 -9.45
N GLN A 142 -4.70 9.11 -10.63
CA GLN A 142 -4.36 10.45 -11.15
C GLN A 142 -5.59 11.31 -11.43
N GLN A 143 -6.69 10.69 -11.87
CA GLN A 143 -7.96 11.40 -12.06
C GLN A 143 -8.52 11.96 -10.74
N HIS A 144 -8.30 11.26 -9.62
CA HIS A 144 -8.86 11.62 -8.31
C HIS A 144 -7.89 12.40 -7.42
N PHE A 145 -6.60 12.17 -7.60
CA PHE A 145 -5.53 12.79 -6.82
C PHE A 145 -4.44 13.31 -7.78
N PRO A 146 -4.73 14.37 -8.55
CA PRO A 146 -3.76 14.94 -9.46
C PRO A 146 -2.53 15.42 -8.67
N GLY A 147 -1.34 15.10 -9.18
CA GLY A 147 -0.06 15.50 -8.59
C GLY A 147 0.53 14.48 -7.59
N VAL A 148 -0.13 13.34 -7.39
CA VAL A 148 0.51 12.18 -6.74
C VAL A 148 1.59 11.62 -7.66
N GLU A 149 2.81 11.47 -7.18
CA GLU A 149 3.87 10.80 -7.93
C GLU A 149 3.70 9.28 -7.77
N VAL A 150 3.67 8.52 -8.86
CA VAL A 150 3.63 7.04 -8.84
C VAL A 150 4.78 6.52 -9.69
N LEU A 151 5.60 5.64 -9.11
CA LEU A 151 6.86 5.22 -9.71
C LEU A 151 7.10 3.74 -9.42
N ASP A 152 7.56 2.97 -10.41
CA ASP A 152 7.95 1.58 -10.20
C ASP A 152 9.32 1.49 -9.52
N ASN A 153 9.34 0.93 -8.31
CA ASN A 153 10.55 0.79 -7.51
C ASN A 153 11.25 -0.58 -7.71
N SER A 154 10.75 -1.43 -8.60
CA SER A 154 11.26 -2.80 -8.84
C SER A 154 12.77 -2.84 -9.05
N ARG A 155 13.31 -1.94 -9.89
CA ARG A 155 14.75 -1.90 -10.20
C ARG A 155 15.61 -1.60 -8.97
N TRP A 156 15.17 -0.68 -8.12
CA TRP A 156 15.89 -0.33 -6.90
C TRP A 156 15.84 -1.47 -5.90
N LEU A 157 14.67 -2.10 -5.71
CA LEU A 157 14.50 -3.25 -4.82
C LEU A 157 15.36 -4.45 -5.26
N ALA A 158 15.42 -4.73 -6.56
CA ALA A 158 16.28 -5.76 -7.13
C ALA A 158 17.76 -5.48 -6.82
N ARG A 159 18.22 -4.23 -7.01
CA ARG A 159 19.59 -3.80 -6.66
C ARG A 159 19.88 -3.91 -5.15
N MET A 160 18.88 -3.73 -4.29
CA MET A 160 19.00 -3.92 -2.84
C MET A 160 18.91 -5.40 -2.40
N GLY A 161 19.03 -6.34 -3.34
CA GLY A 161 19.11 -7.77 -3.08
C GLY A 161 17.83 -8.55 -3.38
N GLY A 162 16.75 -7.89 -3.82
CA GLY A 162 15.52 -8.50 -4.35
C GLY A 162 14.67 -9.30 -3.35
N GLN A 163 15.18 -9.58 -2.16
CA GLN A 163 14.52 -10.35 -1.12
C GLN A 163 14.13 -9.44 0.05
N PRO A 164 12.93 -9.60 0.65
CA PRO A 164 12.47 -8.76 1.75
C PRO A 164 13.48 -8.62 2.89
N ALA A 165 14.05 -9.72 3.38
CA ALA A 165 15.04 -9.71 4.46
C ALA A 165 16.29 -8.86 4.14
N ARG A 166 16.61 -8.67 2.86
CA ARG A 166 17.79 -7.90 2.41
C ARG A 166 17.45 -6.44 2.12
N PHE A 167 16.33 -6.19 1.45
CA PHE A 167 15.98 -4.82 1.06
C PHE A 167 15.30 -4.03 2.17
N TRP A 168 14.60 -4.65 3.13
CA TRP A 168 13.89 -3.92 4.18
C TRP A 168 14.78 -3.06 5.08
N PRO A 169 15.96 -3.52 5.55
CA PRO A 169 16.88 -2.65 6.29
C PRO A 169 17.28 -1.42 5.46
N LYS A 170 17.51 -1.58 4.16
CA LYS A 170 17.86 -0.49 3.26
C LYS A 170 16.68 0.46 3.01
N LEU A 171 15.49 -0.09 2.79
CA LEU A 171 14.26 0.68 2.62
C LEU A 171 13.92 1.50 3.88
N LEU A 172 14.00 0.89 5.06
CA LEU A 172 13.77 1.58 6.33
C LEU A 172 14.82 2.67 6.61
N SER A 173 16.07 2.48 6.17
CA SER A 173 17.12 3.50 6.30
C SER A 173 16.80 4.78 5.53
N LEU A 174 16.07 4.71 4.40
CA LEU A 174 15.63 5.89 3.66
C LEU A 174 14.77 6.83 4.53
N PHE A 175 13.97 6.25 5.43
CA PHE A 175 13.09 7.00 6.31
C PHE A 175 13.79 7.54 7.56
N ILE A 176 15.13 7.51 7.62
CA ILE A 176 15.89 8.24 8.64
C ILE A 176 15.92 9.74 8.30
N CYS A 177 16.16 10.12 7.04
CA CYS A 177 16.35 11.51 6.60
C CYS A 177 15.66 11.88 5.27
N ASP A 178 15.20 10.92 4.48
CA ASP A 178 14.76 11.18 3.09
C ASP A 178 13.25 11.15 2.90
N GLY A 179 12.49 10.73 3.91
CA GLY A 179 11.04 10.79 3.85
C GLY A 179 10.37 10.29 5.11
N ILE A 180 9.04 10.22 5.06
CA ILE A 180 8.21 9.65 6.12
C ILE A 180 7.37 8.53 5.51
N LEU A 181 7.48 7.33 6.08
CA LEU A 181 6.69 6.18 5.67
C LEU A 181 5.36 6.19 6.43
N PHE A 182 4.25 6.12 5.71
CA PHE A 182 2.92 5.91 6.29
C PHE A 182 2.57 4.44 6.15
N GLU A 183 2.56 3.70 7.27
CA GLU A 183 2.35 2.26 7.26
C GLU A 183 1.78 1.73 8.57
N ASN A 184 0.98 0.66 8.49
CA ASN A 184 0.58 -0.18 9.61
C ASN A 184 1.24 -1.55 9.47
N PHE A 185 2.30 -1.81 10.24
CA PHE A 185 2.85 -3.14 10.37
C PHE A 185 2.04 -3.98 11.37
N HIS A 186 1.25 -4.90 10.85
CA HIS A 186 0.38 -5.77 11.63
C HIS A 186 1.18 -6.74 12.49
N THR A 187 0.86 -6.79 13.80
CA THR A 187 1.48 -7.73 14.76
C THR A 187 0.68 -9.01 14.96
N GLU A 188 -0.45 -9.13 14.27
CA GLU A 188 -1.45 -10.19 14.41
C GLU A 188 -2.11 -10.43 13.04
N GLY A 189 -2.73 -11.60 12.85
CA GLY A 189 -3.31 -11.99 11.56
C GLY A 189 -2.27 -12.52 10.55
N GLN A 190 -2.66 -12.59 9.27
CA GLN A 190 -1.86 -13.22 8.21
C GLN A 190 -0.48 -12.58 8.00
N GLU A 191 -0.35 -11.27 8.23
CA GLU A 191 0.93 -10.55 8.04
C GLU A 191 1.83 -10.52 9.28
N SER A 192 1.34 -11.01 10.42
CA SER A 192 2.07 -10.96 11.69
C SER A 192 3.43 -11.63 11.63
N GLU A 193 3.52 -12.74 10.90
CA GLU A 193 4.77 -13.47 10.75
C GLU A 193 5.79 -12.67 9.93
N PHE A 194 5.34 -12.03 8.84
CA PHE A 194 6.19 -11.17 8.03
C PHE A 194 6.70 -9.98 8.84
N THR A 195 5.83 -9.31 9.59
CA THR A 195 6.23 -8.24 10.51
C THR A 195 7.25 -8.71 11.54
N ARG A 196 6.99 -9.86 12.18
CA ARG A 196 7.87 -10.40 13.24
C ARG A 196 9.23 -10.86 12.70
N ARG A 197 9.26 -11.52 11.54
CA ARG A 197 10.46 -12.17 10.99
C ARG A 197 11.27 -11.26 10.07
N ILE A 198 10.65 -10.29 9.41
CA ILE A 198 11.31 -9.44 8.40
C ILE A 198 11.37 -7.99 8.88
N ILE A 199 10.22 -7.38 9.16
CA ILE A 199 10.16 -5.93 9.42
C ILE A 199 10.80 -5.57 10.76
N ARG A 200 10.43 -6.27 11.84
CA ARG A 200 10.91 -5.95 13.20
C ARG A 200 12.44 -6.10 13.30
N PRO A 201 13.08 -7.18 12.81
CA PRO A 201 14.53 -7.28 12.78
C PRO A 201 15.18 -6.17 11.94
N ALA A 202 14.63 -5.86 10.75
CA ALA A 202 15.14 -4.77 9.92
C ALA A 202 15.06 -3.40 10.63
N PHE A 203 13.96 -3.13 11.32
CA PHE A 203 13.78 -1.91 12.12
C PHE A 203 14.80 -1.82 13.25
N GLN A 204 15.04 -2.92 13.97
CA GLN A 204 16.02 -3.00 15.05
C GLN A 204 17.45 -2.82 14.52
N GLU A 205 17.79 -3.45 13.41
CA GLU A 205 19.10 -3.30 12.75
C GLU A 205 19.36 -1.83 12.38
N VAL A 206 18.40 -1.19 11.70
CA VAL A 206 18.53 0.22 11.28
C VAL A 206 18.65 1.14 12.49
N THR A 207 17.83 0.91 13.52
CA THR A 207 17.88 1.71 14.75
C THR A 207 19.23 1.57 15.46
N ALA A 208 19.76 0.34 15.56
CA ALA A 208 21.06 0.08 16.16
C ALA A 208 22.21 0.69 15.34
N ARG A 209 22.13 0.60 13.99
CA ARG A 209 23.17 1.10 13.08
C ARG A 209 23.31 2.62 13.13
N TYR A 210 22.20 3.37 13.14
CA TYR A 210 22.24 4.83 13.04
C TYR A 210 21.97 5.55 14.37
N GLY A 211 21.56 4.83 15.41
CA GLY A 211 21.11 5.41 16.69
C GLY A 211 19.78 6.16 16.59
N LEU A 212 19.08 6.05 15.46
CA LEU A 212 17.86 6.78 15.15
C LEU A 212 16.80 5.83 14.62
N GLN A 213 15.56 6.03 15.05
CA GLN A 213 14.43 5.29 14.52
C GLN A 213 14.00 5.84 13.15
N PRO A 214 13.68 4.97 12.17
CA PRO A 214 12.98 5.35 10.96
C PRO A 214 11.68 6.12 11.27
N LEU A 215 11.36 7.12 10.44
CA LEU A 215 10.17 7.95 10.58
C LEU A 215 8.97 7.24 9.95
N ILE A 216 8.31 6.43 10.78
CA ILE A 216 7.14 5.64 10.40
C ILE A 216 5.94 6.17 11.17
N VAL A 217 4.92 6.61 10.43
CA VAL A 217 3.66 7.12 10.96
C VAL A 217 2.58 6.08 10.69
N PRO A 218 1.76 5.69 11.69
CA PRO A 218 0.67 4.76 11.46
C PRO A 218 -0.30 5.41 10.48
N LEU A 219 -0.69 4.70 9.42
CA LEU A 219 -1.60 5.20 8.40
C LEU A 219 -3.05 5.17 8.89
N LEU A 220 -3.44 4.07 9.51
CA LEU A 220 -4.78 3.77 10.00
C LEU A 220 -4.78 3.68 11.53
N PRO A 221 -5.94 3.90 12.19
CA PRO A 221 -6.08 3.59 13.60
C PRO A 221 -5.83 2.09 13.84
N ILE A 222 -4.89 1.75 14.72
CA ILE A 222 -4.49 0.36 14.99
C ILE A 222 -5.69 -0.53 15.34
N ALA A 223 -6.64 0.00 16.14
CA ALA A 223 -7.84 -0.74 16.55
C ALA A 223 -8.78 -1.13 15.38
N ARG A 224 -8.65 -0.48 14.22
CA ARG A 224 -9.50 -0.70 13.04
C ARG A 224 -8.71 -1.03 11.79
N GLU A 225 -7.41 -1.27 11.88
CA GLU A 225 -6.54 -1.41 10.70
C GLU A 225 -6.91 -2.59 9.79
N ARG A 226 -7.63 -3.60 10.31
CA ARG A 226 -8.11 -4.76 9.56
C ARG A 226 -9.53 -4.61 8.99
N ASP A 227 -10.15 -3.44 9.13
CA ASP A 227 -11.48 -3.21 8.56
C ASP A 227 -11.39 -3.30 7.02
N PRO A 228 -12.11 -4.22 6.35
CA PRO A 228 -12.06 -4.35 4.89
C PRO A 228 -12.44 -3.05 4.18
N TYR A 229 -13.15 -2.15 4.86
CA TYR A 229 -13.46 -0.79 4.40
C TYR A 229 -12.26 -0.06 3.80
N TRP A 230 -11.05 -0.22 4.35
CA TRP A 230 -9.87 0.50 3.85
C TRP A 230 -9.46 0.09 2.43
N SER A 231 -9.74 -1.15 2.05
CA SER A 231 -9.49 -1.69 0.70
C SER A 231 -10.61 -1.36 -0.30
N TRP A 232 -11.73 -0.82 0.17
CA TRP A 232 -12.87 -0.46 -0.66
C TRP A 232 -12.71 0.92 -1.31
N TYR A 233 -13.54 1.16 -2.30
CA TYR A 233 -13.52 2.35 -3.14
C TYR A 233 -14.76 3.21 -2.89
N PRO A 234 -14.64 4.55 -2.95
CA PRO A 234 -15.79 5.44 -3.05
C PRO A 234 -16.71 5.07 -4.22
N SER A 235 -18.04 5.06 -4.00
CA SER A 235 -19.02 4.71 -5.03
C SER A 235 -18.95 5.54 -6.32
N LEU A 236 -18.51 6.80 -6.21
CA LEU A 236 -18.33 7.67 -7.39
C LEU A 236 -17.33 7.11 -8.41
N LEU A 237 -16.39 6.25 -7.97
CA LEU A 237 -15.40 5.60 -8.82
C LEU A 237 -15.97 4.42 -9.62
N GLU A 238 -17.13 3.90 -9.21
CA GLU A 238 -17.70 2.69 -9.82
C GLU A 238 -17.96 2.89 -11.33
N GLN A 239 -18.34 4.10 -11.73
CA GLN A 239 -18.61 4.41 -13.14
C GLN A 239 -17.39 4.19 -14.03
N GLU A 240 -16.18 4.39 -13.53
CA GLU A 240 -14.95 4.17 -14.33
C GLU A 240 -14.74 2.68 -14.64
N VAL A 241 -15.17 1.79 -13.74
CA VAL A 241 -15.20 0.34 -13.99
C VAL A 241 -16.33 -0.01 -14.95
N LEU A 242 -17.54 0.47 -14.68
CA LEU A 242 -18.72 0.14 -15.50
C LEU A 242 -18.58 0.59 -16.97
N ARG A 243 -17.91 1.71 -17.23
CA ARG A 243 -17.61 2.17 -18.60
C ARG A 243 -16.58 1.30 -19.32
N ALA A 244 -15.69 0.66 -18.57
CA ALA A 244 -14.61 -0.16 -19.12
C ALA A 244 -15.01 -1.62 -19.26
N LEU A 245 -15.97 -2.10 -18.45
CA LEU A 245 -16.48 -3.45 -18.56
C LEU A 245 -17.10 -3.66 -19.95
N PRO A 246 -16.77 -4.78 -20.62
CA PRO A 246 -17.51 -5.16 -21.82
C PRO A 246 -19.00 -5.28 -21.46
N ALA A 247 -19.88 -4.86 -22.37
CA ALA A 247 -21.31 -4.99 -22.17
C ALA A 247 -21.63 -6.42 -21.70
N PRO A 248 -22.52 -6.59 -20.69
CA PRO A 248 -22.80 -7.90 -20.15
C PRO A 248 -23.20 -8.82 -21.31
N SER A 249 -22.44 -9.92 -21.47
CA SER A 249 -22.96 -11.06 -22.21
C SER A 249 -24.28 -11.44 -21.53
N PRO A 250 -25.37 -11.75 -22.26
CA PRO A 250 -26.73 -11.91 -21.71
C PRO A 250 -26.93 -13.10 -20.76
N VAL A 251 -25.92 -13.49 -19.97
CA VAL A 251 -25.98 -14.59 -19.00
C VAL A 251 -25.86 -14.01 -17.59
N ALA A 252 -26.91 -14.26 -16.81
CA ALA A 252 -27.31 -13.70 -15.51
C ALA A 252 -26.21 -13.45 -14.46
N GLU A 253 -26.29 -12.30 -13.78
CA GLU A 253 -25.61 -12.03 -12.51
C GLU A 253 -26.55 -12.31 -11.33
N ASP A 254 -26.19 -13.29 -10.50
CA ASP A 254 -26.74 -13.47 -9.15
C ASP A 254 -26.07 -12.48 -8.19
N CYS A 255 -26.86 -11.55 -7.65
CA CYS A 255 -26.46 -10.70 -6.54
C CYS A 255 -26.50 -11.50 -5.24
N THR A 256 -25.40 -12.15 -4.87
CA THR A 256 -25.30 -12.79 -3.55
C THR A 256 -25.00 -11.77 -2.46
N PHE A 257 -25.93 -11.63 -1.53
CA PHE A 257 -25.71 -11.03 -0.22
C PHE A 257 -24.70 -11.88 0.55
N VAL A 258 -23.56 -11.31 0.96
CA VAL A 258 -22.60 -11.99 1.84
C VAL A 258 -22.90 -11.53 3.27
N PRO A 259 -23.50 -12.35 4.14
CA PRO A 259 -23.55 -12.04 5.56
C PRO A 259 -22.13 -12.10 6.10
N LEU A 260 -21.73 -11.08 6.87
CA LEU A 260 -20.50 -11.17 7.66
C LEU A 260 -20.62 -12.36 8.63
N PRO A 261 -19.67 -13.31 8.66
CA PRO A 261 -19.69 -14.35 9.66
C PRO A 261 -19.51 -13.72 11.04
N LEU A 262 -20.46 -13.96 11.94
CA LEU A 262 -20.24 -13.83 13.38
C LEU A 262 -19.20 -14.90 13.76
N THR A 263 -17.96 -14.48 13.88
CA THR A 263 -16.85 -15.39 14.18
C THR A 263 -16.89 -15.86 15.63
N THR A 264 -17.33 -17.09 15.86
CA THR A 264 -16.78 -17.95 16.91
C THR A 264 -15.62 -18.74 16.29
N TRP A 265 -14.39 -18.25 16.42
CA TRP A 265 -13.19 -19.04 16.08
C TRP A 265 -12.85 -19.93 17.28
N GLY A 266 -13.49 -21.09 17.33
CA GLY A 266 -13.01 -22.24 18.09
C GLY A 266 -12.01 -23.02 17.25
N GLU A 267 -10.87 -23.27 17.87
CA GLU A 267 -9.94 -24.40 17.68
C GLU A 267 -10.32 -25.41 16.58
N HIS A 268 -9.38 -25.69 15.66
CA HIS A 268 -8.92 -27.06 15.43
C HIS A 268 -7.82 -27.15 14.35
N HIS A 269 -6.80 -27.92 14.70
CA HIS A 269 -5.80 -28.63 13.89
C HIS A 269 -4.44 -27.95 13.55
N ALA A 270 -3.49 -28.33 14.42
CA ALA A 270 -2.16 -28.92 14.17
C ALA A 270 -1.08 -28.10 13.45
#